data_AF-A0A7X5L6N0-F1
#
_entry.id   AF-A0A7X5L6N0-F1
#
_cell.length_a   1.000
_cell.length_b   1.000
_cell.length_c   1.000
_cell.angle_alpha   90.00
_cell.angle_beta   90.00
_cell.angle_gamma   90.00
#
_symmetry.space_group_name_H-M   'P 1'
#
loop_
_entity.id
_entity.type
_entity.pdbx_description
1 polymer ?
#
loop_
_entity_poly.entity_id
_entity_poly.type
_entity_poly.pdbx_seq_one_letter_code
_entity_poly.pdbx_strand_id
1 'polypeptide(L)'
;MFTYLIIFGMGAITFVIEKKLTRTQQGNSTFMFIEYLMYTVINLVTTYFMLLPTGRVTMVQTSGGISEITYGSSAILISLVIAIIWGCVMAFFNKNVKCRIKLDEQQKN
;
A
#
# COMPACT_ATOMS: atom_id res chain seq x y z
N MET A 1 8.90 -7.26 -15.82
CA MET A 1 7.68 -6.46 -16.08
C MET A 1 6.61 -6.53 -14.98
N PHE A 2 6.46 -7.63 -14.21
CA PHE A 2 5.49 -7.70 -13.11
C PHE A 2 5.81 -6.82 -11.88
N THR A 3 7.08 -6.48 -11.67
CA THR A 3 7.53 -5.72 -10.49
C THR A 3 6.80 -4.38 -10.34
N TYR A 4 6.70 -3.58 -11.41
CA TYR A 4 5.99 -2.30 -11.35
C TYR A 4 4.48 -2.45 -11.10
N LEU A 5 3.87 -3.52 -11.63
CA LEU A 5 2.47 -3.83 -11.41
C LEU A 5 2.21 -4.27 -9.96
N ILE A 6 3.12 -5.06 -9.38
CA ILE A 6 3.08 -5.44 -7.96
C ILE A 6 3.26 -4.21 -7.06
N ILE A 7 4.11 -3.27 -7.44
CA ILE A 7 4.38 -2.08 -6.62
C ILE A 7 3.21 -1.09 -6.70
N PHE A 8 2.99 -0.53 -7.89
CA PHE A 8 2.02 0.55 -8.08
C PHE A 8 0.58 0.04 -8.14
N GLY A 9 0.35 -1.14 -8.74
CA GLY A 9 -0.99 -1.72 -8.82
C GLY A 9 -1.54 -2.08 -7.44
N MET A 10 -0.72 -2.66 -6.57
CA MET A 10 -1.15 -3.00 -5.20
C MET A 10 -1.35 -1.75 -4.34
N GLY A 11 -0.49 -0.73 -4.49
CA GLY A 11 -0.71 0.59 -3.91
C GLY A 11 -2.05 1.19 -4.32
N ALA A 12 -2.44 1.06 -5.59
CA ALA A 12 -3.71 1.57 -6.10
C ALA A 12 -4.90 0.82 -5.51
N ILE A 13 -4.80 -0.51 -5.38
CA ILE A 13 -5.85 -1.34 -4.77
C ILE A 13 -6.08 -0.93 -3.31
N THR A 14 -5.00 -0.79 -2.53
CA THR A 14 -5.08 -0.32 -1.13
C THR A 14 -5.73 1.06 -1.04
N PHE A 15 -5.31 2.01 -1.89
CA PHE A 15 -5.88 3.35 -1.94
C PHE A 15 -7.38 3.33 -2.25
N VAL A 16 -7.80 2.57 -3.26
CA VAL A 16 -9.21 2.49 -3.66
C VAL A 16 -10.07 1.84 -2.58
N ILE A 17 -9.57 0.79 -1.92
CA ILE A 17 -10.27 0.12 -0.81
C ILE A 17 -10.45 1.10 0.36
N GLU A 18 -9.39 1.80 0.76
CA GLU A 18 -9.44 2.78 1.84
C GLU A 18 -10.51 3.84 1.56
N LYS A 19 -10.46 4.47 0.37
CA LYS A 19 -11.40 5.54 0.00
C LYS A 19 -12.84 5.04 -0.08
N LYS A 20 -13.08 3.84 -0.62
CA LYS A 20 -14.43 3.23 -0.64
C LYS A 20 -14.97 3.00 0.76
N LEU A 21 -14.14 2.51 1.68
CA LEU A 21 -14.57 2.17 3.04
C LEU A 21 -14.76 3.41 3.91
N THR A 22 -13.93 4.44 3.75
CA THR A 22 -14.01 5.66 4.57
C THR A 22 -15.01 6.69 4.04
N ARG A 23 -15.49 6.53 2.79
CA ARG A 23 -16.38 7.50 2.10
C ARG A 23 -15.84 8.93 2.15
N THR A 24 -14.52 9.09 2.28
CA THR A 24 -13.90 10.41 2.43
C THR A 24 -13.94 11.10 1.06
N GLN A 25 -14.57 12.27 0.98
CA GLN A 25 -14.54 13.08 -0.23
C GLN A 25 -13.10 13.51 -0.55
N GLN A 26 -12.82 13.49 -1.86
CA GLN A 26 -11.58 13.91 -2.49
C GLN A 26 -11.08 15.24 -1.93
N GLY A 27 -9.95 15.20 -1.21
CA GLY A 27 -9.20 16.39 -0.84
C GLY A 27 -8.34 16.92 -2.01
N ASN A 28 -7.38 17.78 -1.70
CA ASN A 28 -6.40 18.30 -2.66
C ASN A 28 -5.69 17.16 -3.42
N SER A 29 -5.61 17.24 -4.75
CA SER A 29 -5.04 16.18 -5.61
C SER A 29 -3.60 15.83 -5.25
N THR A 30 -2.80 16.81 -4.83
CA THR A 30 -1.42 16.58 -4.36
C THR A 30 -1.39 15.70 -3.13
N PHE A 31 -2.33 15.88 -2.20
CA PHE A 31 -2.42 15.08 -0.98
C PHE A 31 -2.83 13.63 -1.30
N MET A 32 -3.78 13.43 -2.22
CA MET A 32 -4.16 12.09 -2.68
C MET A 32 -3.01 11.34 -3.35
N PHE A 33 -2.20 12.04 -4.14
CA PHE A 33 -1.03 11.44 -4.76
C PHE A 33 0.02 11.00 -3.72
N ILE A 34 0.29 11.84 -2.73
CA ILE A 34 1.20 11.49 -1.62
C ILE A 34 0.67 10.29 -0.84
N GLU A 35 -0.63 10.27 -0.51
CA GLU A 35 -1.27 9.17 0.22
C GLU A 35 -1.18 7.84 -0.56
N TYR A 36 -1.41 7.90 -1.88
CA TYR A 36 -1.19 6.76 -2.78
C TYR A 36 0.27 6.28 -2.77
N LEU A 37 1.25 7.19 -2.83
CA LEU A 37 2.66 6.82 -2.75
C LEU A 37 3.01 6.17 -1.41
N MET A 38 2.45 6.66 -0.31
CA MET A 38 2.66 6.05 1.01
C MET A 38 2.10 4.62 1.06
N TYR A 39 0.90 4.38 0.53
CA TYR A 39 0.34 3.03 0.46
C TYR A 39 1.14 2.11 -0.46
N THR A 40 1.70 2.64 -1.55
CA THR A 40 2.60 1.92 -2.45
C THR A 40 3.86 1.47 -1.70
N VAL A 41 4.49 2.36 -0.93
CA VAL A 41 5.69 2.04 -0.14
C VAL A 41 5.38 0.99 0.94
N ILE A 42 4.27 1.12 1.66
CA ILE A 42 3.88 0.17 2.71
C ILE A 42 3.66 -1.23 2.13
N ASN A 43 2.95 -1.34 1.01
CA ASN A 43 2.74 -2.62 0.34
C ASN A 43 4.05 -3.21 -0.18
N LEU A 44 4.92 -2.40 -0.77
CA LEU A 44 6.23 -2.84 -1.25
C LEU A 44 7.07 -3.42 -0.11
N VAL A 45 7.20 -2.69 1.00
CA VAL A 45 7.98 -3.12 2.16
C VAL A 45 7.40 -4.40 2.76
N THR A 46 6.08 -4.45 2.98
CA THR A 46 5.41 -5.62 3.56
C THR A 46 5.55 -6.85 2.65
N THR A 47 5.32 -6.67 1.35
CA THR A 47 5.45 -7.74 0.35
C THR A 47 6.89 -8.25 0.26
N TYR A 48 7.88 -7.35 0.27
CA TYR A 48 9.28 -7.72 0.30
C TYR A 48 9.62 -8.56 1.54
N PHE A 49 9.26 -8.11 2.74
CA PHE A 49 9.52 -8.84 3.98
C PHE A 49 8.79 -10.18 4.06
N MET A 50 7.57 -10.29 3.53
CA MET A 50 6.83 -11.56 3.50
C MET A 50 7.41 -12.54 2.47
N LEU A 51 7.91 -12.06 1.34
CA LEU A 51 8.42 -12.92 0.28
C LEU A 51 9.90 -13.30 0.47
N LEU A 52 10.69 -12.48 1.16
CA LEU A 52 12.11 -12.75 1.46
C LEU A 52 12.34 -14.14 2.09
N PRO A 53 11.66 -14.54 3.20
CA PRO A 53 11.88 -15.86 3.81
C PRO A 53 11.39 -17.01 2.95
N THR A 54 10.51 -16.76 1.98
CA THR A 54 9.99 -17.79 1.07
C THR A 54 10.91 -18.06 -0.13
N GLY A 55 12.04 -17.34 -0.25
CA GLY A 55 12.97 -17.48 -1.37
C GLY A 55 12.40 -17.04 -2.72
N ARG A 56 11.29 -16.29 -2.72
CA ARG A 56 10.56 -15.87 -3.94
C ARG A 56 10.98 -14.50 -4.46
N VAL A 57 12.02 -13.93 -3.86
CA VAL A 57 12.68 -12.70 -4.27
C VAL A 57 14.09 -13.08 -4.72
N THR A 58 14.38 -12.94 -6.01
CA THR A 58 15.73 -13.16 -6.53
C THR A 58 16.31 -11.84 -7.01
N MET A 59 17.56 -11.56 -6.61
CA MET A 59 18.34 -10.51 -7.24
C MET A 59 18.98 -11.07 -8.50
N VAL A 60 18.64 -10.49 -9.64
CA VAL A 60 19.20 -10.84 -10.93
C VAL A 60 20.07 -9.68 -11.36
N GLN A 61 21.34 -9.94 -11.68
CA GLN A 61 22.19 -8.91 -12.27
C GLN A 61 21.84 -8.76 -13.74
N THR A 62 21.42 -7.57 -14.13
CA THR A 62 21.25 -7.21 -15.54
C THR A 62 22.64 -7.02 -16.16
N SER A 63 22.77 -7.23 -17.47
CA SER A 63 24.03 -7.12 -18.23
C SER A 63 24.73 -5.75 -18.12
N GLY A 64 24.05 -4.73 -17.58
CA GLY A 64 24.61 -3.40 -17.27
C GLY A 64 25.11 -3.23 -15.83
N GLY A 65 25.23 -4.30 -15.02
CA GLY A 65 25.69 -4.22 -13.63
C GLY A 65 24.65 -3.67 -12.64
N ILE A 66 23.41 -3.48 -13.07
CA ILE A 66 22.29 -3.09 -12.22
C ILE A 66 21.68 -4.36 -11.62
N SER A 67 21.49 -4.40 -10.31
CA SER A 67 20.77 -5.47 -9.64
C SER A 67 19.26 -5.22 -9.72
N GLU A 68 18.53 -6.12 -10.38
CA GLU A 68 17.07 -6.08 -10.47
C GLU A 68 16.43 -7.12 -9.53
N ILE A 69 15.38 -6.69 -8.84
CA ILE A 69 14.58 -7.58 -8.01
C ILE A 69 13.52 -8.25 -8.89
N THR A 70 13.64 -9.56 -9.04
CA THR A 70 12.66 -10.40 -9.74
C THR A 70 11.76 -11.11 -8.74
N TYR A 71 10.45 -10.99 -8.97
CA TYR A 71 9.42 -11.64 -8.18
C TYR A 71 8.87 -12.84 -8.95
N GLY A 72 8.71 -13.99 -8.27
CA GLY A 72 8.03 -15.15 -8.85
C GLY A 72 6.53 -14.90 -9.09
N SER A 73 5.88 -15.66 -9.98
CA SER A 73 4.47 -15.48 -10.36
C SER A 73 3.50 -15.44 -9.17
N SER A 74 3.76 -16.24 -8.15
CA SER A 74 2.98 -16.28 -6.91
C SER A 74 3.07 -15.02 -6.03
N ALA A 75 4.08 -14.17 -6.25
CA ALA A 75 4.23 -12.92 -5.51
C ALA A 75 3.04 -12.00 -5.75
N ILE A 76 2.43 -12.08 -6.94
CA ILE A 76 1.25 -11.29 -7.31
C ILE A 76 0.09 -11.61 -6.37
N LEU A 77 -0.21 -12.89 -6.16
CA LEU A 77 -1.31 -13.32 -5.28
C LEU A 77 -1.07 -12.89 -3.83
N ILE A 78 0.15 -13.05 -3.33
CA ILE A 78 0.51 -12.65 -1.97
C ILE A 78 0.39 -11.13 -1.81
N SER A 79 0.93 -10.37 -2.77
CA SER A 79 0.85 -8.91 -2.76
C SER A 79 -0.58 -8.38 -2.85
N LEU A 80 -1.47 -9.07 -3.56
CA LEU A 80 -2.89 -8.73 -3.62
C LEU A 80 -3.58 -8.90 -2.27
N VAL A 81 -3.33 -10.01 -1.58
CA VAL A 81 -3.88 -10.26 -0.25
C VAL A 81 -3.38 -9.19 0.74
N ILE A 82 -2.09 -8.88 0.70
CA ILE A 82 -1.48 -7.82 1.51
C ILE A 82 -2.14 -6.46 1.24
N ALA A 83 -2.36 -6.13 -0.03
CA ALA A 83 -2.98 -4.87 -0.44
C ALA A 83 -4.39 -4.69 0.10
N ILE A 84 -5.19 -5.77 0.07
CA ILE A 84 -6.55 -5.79 0.61
C ILE A 84 -6.52 -5.60 2.14
N ILE A 85 -5.65 -6.33 2.83
CA ILE A 85 -5.51 -6.24 4.30
C ILE A 85 -5.14 -4.80 4.68
N TRP A 86 -4.12 -4.22 4.05
CA TRP A 86 -3.72 -2.84 4.32
C TRP A 86 -4.80 -1.82 4.00
N GLY A 87 -5.59 -2.03 2.93
CA GLY A 87 -6.71 -1.15 2.59
C GLY A 87 -7.76 -1.12 3.71
N CYS A 88 -8.12 -2.28 4.25
CA CYS A 88 -9.03 -2.40 5.39
C CYS A 88 -8.45 -1.79 6.68
N VAL A 89 -7.18 -2.07 6.97
CA VAL A 89 -6.47 -1.54 8.16
C VAL A 89 -6.40 -0.02 8.12
N MET A 90 -6.00 0.57 7.00
CA MET A 90 -5.93 2.03 6.85
C MET A 90 -7.32 2.68 6.90
N ALA A 91 -8.34 2.04 6.34
CA ALA A 91 -9.71 2.52 6.47
C ALA A 91 -10.17 2.56 7.94
N PHE A 92 -9.83 1.52 8.71
CA PHE A 92 -10.13 1.46 10.14
C PHE A 92 -9.39 2.56 10.90
N PHE A 93 -8.09 2.75 10.68
CA PHE A 93 -7.34 3.83 11.31
C PHE A 93 -7.92 5.20 10.97
N ASN A 94 -8.20 5.46 9.71
CA ASN A 94 -8.72 6.75 9.27
C ASN A 94 -10.11 7.05 9.87
N LYS A 95 -10.99 6.04 9.99
CA LYS A 95 -12.28 6.19 10.69
C LYS A 95 -12.12 6.51 12.17
N ASN A 96 -11.24 5.79 12.87
CA ASN A 96 -11.05 5.98 14.31
C ASN A 96 -10.34 7.29 14.66
N VAL A 97 -9.33 7.69 13.87
CA VAL A 97 -8.61 8.95 14.06
C VAL A 97 -9.54 10.15 13.81
N LYS A 98 -10.33 10.13 12.73
CA LYS A 98 -11.34 11.17 12.47
C LYS A 98 -12.40 11.26 13.57
N CYS A 99 -12.76 10.14 14.18
CA CYS A 99 -13.72 10.11 15.29
C CYS A 99 -13.15 10.79 16.55
N ARG A 100 -11.87 10.53 16.88
CA ARG A 100 -11.19 11.18 18.01
C ARG A 100 -11.05 12.69 17.84
N ILE A 101 -10.62 13.15 16.66
CA ILE A 101 -10.43 14.59 16.41
C ILE A 101 -11.74 15.37 16.62
N LYS A 102 -12.88 14.81 16.19
CA LYS A 102 -14.20 15.43 16.41
C LYS A 102 -14.62 15.47 17.87
N LEU A 103 -14.26 14.46 18.66
CA LEU A 103 -14.55 14.43 20.10
C LEU A 103 -13.72 15.49 20.85
N ASP A 104 -12.45 15.65 20.50
CA ASP A 104 -11.57 16.66 21.12
C ASP A 104 -11.99 18.10 20.76
N GLU A 105 -12.49 18.34 19.54
CA GLU A 105 -13.04 19.65 19.14
C GLU A 105 -14.34 19.99 19.88
N GLN A 106 -15.18 19.00 20.19
CA GLN A 106 -16.42 19.22 20.94
C GLN A 106 -16.20 19.41 22.45
N GLN A 107 -15.12 18.89 23.03
CA GLN A 107 -14.78 19.11 24.44
C GLN A 107 -14.07 20.45 24.70
N LYS A 108 -13.60 21.12 23.65
CA LYS A 108 -12.93 22.43 23.74
C LYS A 108 -13.86 23.64 23.61
N ASN A 109 -15.13 23.43 23.24
CA ASN A 109 -16.19 24.44 23.18
C ASN A 109 -17.17 24.26 24.35
#